data_AF-A0A353PUD8-F1
#
_entry.id   AF-A0A353PUD8-F1
#
_cell.length_a   1.000
_cell.length_b   1.000
_cell.length_c   1.000
_cell.angle_alpha   90.00
_cell.angle_beta   90.00
_cell.angle_gamma   90.00
#
_symmetry.space_group_name_H-M   'P 1'
#
loop_
_entity.id
_entity.type
_entity.pdbx_description
1 polymer ?
#
loop_
_entity_poly.entity_id
_entity_poly.type
_entity_poly.pdbx_seq_one_letter_code
_entity_poly.pdbx_strand_id
1 'polypeptide(L)'
;GSLGSSVALLSGNYNLGGEGQVYLGGLITALILSKLDIFFAPLLAIILVIIASALLSFIPIILKLYRGASELLTSFLLSAALIPLIDWAIAIPLRNKGQNLLATSPILA
;
A
#
# COMPACT_ATOMS: atom_id res chain seq x y z
N GLY A 1 -21.66 -10.60 6.15
CA GLY A 1 -20.48 -9.86 6.63
C GLY A 1 -19.90 -10.52 7.86
N SER A 2 -20.58 -10.39 9.01
CA SER A 2 -20.10 -10.82 10.33
C SER A 2 -19.70 -12.30 10.46
N LEU A 3 -20.45 -13.24 9.87
CA LEU A 3 -20.11 -14.68 9.94
C LEU A 3 -18.77 -15.01 9.24
N GLY A 4 -18.51 -14.42 8.07
CA GLY A 4 -17.24 -14.60 7.36
C GLY A 4 -16.07 -13.99 8.13
N SER A 5 -16.26 -12.80 8.70
CA SER A 5 -15.28 -12.16 9.58
C SER A 5 -15.01 -13.00 10.84
N SER A 6 -16.03 -13.57 11.47
CA SER A 6 -15.84 -14.45 12.64
C SER A 6 -15.12 -15.74 12.29
N VAL A 7 -15.51 -16.44 11.22
CA VAL A 7 -14.87 -17.71 10.80
C VAL A 7 -13.38 -17.53 10.58
N ALA A 8 -12.97 -16.37 10.09
CA ALA A 8 -11.59 -16.21 9.69
C ALA A 8 -10.75 -15.32 10.63
N LEU A 9 -11.38 -14.66 11.61
CA LEU A 9 -10.76 -14.38 12.91
C LEU A 9 -10.46 -15.68 13.68
N LEU A 10 -11.37 -16.67 13.62
CA LEU A 10 -11.18 -17.98 14.26
C LEU A 10 -10.11 -18.84 13.58
N SER A 11 -9.89 -18.67 12.27
CA SER A 11 -8.86 -19.43 11.53
C SER A 11 -7.44 -18.89 11.71
N GLY A 12 -7.27 -17.71 12.32
CA GLY A 12 -5.96 -17.07 12.53
C GLY A 12 -5.25 -16.59 11.25
N ASN A 13 -5.88 -16.76 10.08
CA ASN A 13 -5.32 -16.46 8.76
C ASN A 13 -5.94 -15.18 8.18
N TYR A 14 -5.87 -14.08 8.93
CA TYR A 14 -6.40 -12.77 8.53
C TYR A 14 -5.28 -11.76 8.37
N ASN A 15 -5.33 -10.98 7.30
CA ASN A 15 -4.40 -9.89 7.00
C ASN A 15 -5.13 -8.55 7.15
N LEU A 16 -4.68 -7.71 8.09
CA LEU A 16 -5.18 -6.35 8.33
C LEU A 16 -4.26 -5.28 7.73
N GLY A 17 -3.31 -5.68 6.91
CA GLY A 17 -2.35 -4.80 6.24
C GLY A 17 -2.88 -4.16 4.95
N GLY A 18 -4.15 -4.42 4.59
CA GLY A 18 -4.75 -3.94 3.35
C GLY A 18 -4.81 -2.42 3.26
N GLU A 19 -4.93 -1.72 4.38
CA GLU A 19 -4.88 -0.26 4.39
C GLU A 19 -3.55 0.26 3.81
N GLY A 20 -2.42 -0.20 4.33
CA GLY A 20 -1.09 0.16 3.82
C GLY A 20 -0.89 -0.19 2.34
N GLN A 21 -1.47 -1.30 1.86
CA GLN A 21 -1.45 -1.66 0.43
C GLN A 21 -2.21 -0.65 -0.42
N VAL A 22 -3.37 -0.17 0.05
CA VAL A 22 -4.16 0.87 -0.64
C VAL A 22 -3.37 2.19 -0.70
N TYR A 23 -2.75 2.61 0.40
CA TYR A 23 -1.93 3.83 0.42
C TYR A 23 -0.73 3.72 -0.54
N LEU A 24 -0.01 2.60 -0.49
CA LEU A 24 1.12 2.34 -1.40
C LEU A 24 0.67 2.30 -2.86
N GLY A 25 -0.47 1.66 -3.12
CA GLY A 25 -1.05 1.56 -4.45
C GLY A 25 -1.44 2.92 -5.01
N GLY A 26 -2.03 3.78 -4.17
CA GLY A 26 -2.33 5.17 -4.51
C GLY A 26 -1.06 5.96 -4.87
N LEU A 27 0.01 5.81 -4.07
CA LEU A 27 1.29 6.48 -4.33
C LEU A 27 1.92 6.03 -5.67
N ILE A 28 2.00 4.72 -5.91
CA ILE A 28 2.55 4.16 -7.16
C ILE A 28 1.75 4.66 -8.36
N THR A 29 0.42 4.62 -8.27
CA THR A 29 -0.47 5.09 -9.33
C THR A 29 -0.27 6.57 -9.61
N ALA A 30 -0.24 7.41 -8.57
CA ALA A 30 -0.01 8.85 -8.71
C ALA A 30 1.34 9.15 -9.40
N LEU A 31 2.41 8.43 -9.02
CA LEU A 31 3.73 8.61 -9.62
C LEU A 31 3.80 8.22 -11.09
N ILE A 32 3.12 7.13 -11.47
CA ILE A 32 3.10 6.64 -12.85
C ILE A 32 2.29 7.60 -13.71
N LEU A 33 1.05 7.90 -13.33
CA LEU A 33 0.19 8.74 -14.16
C LEU A 33 0.65 10.21 -14.20
N SER A 34 1.35 10.71 -13.18
CA SER A 34 1.92 12.07 -13.21
C SER A 34 3.13 12.20 -14.13
N LYS A 35 3.84 11.11 -14.43
CA LYS A 35 5.09 11.13 -15.23
C LYS A 35 4.94 10.55 -16.63
N LEU A 36 3.98 9.66 -16.85
CA LEU A 36 3.80 8.91 -18.09
C LEU A 36 2.46 9.26 -18.72
N ASP A 37 2.50 10.04 -19.79
CA ASP A 37 1.33 10.32 -20.63
C ASP A 37 1.30 9.35 -21.82
N ILE A 38 1.01 8.08 -21.52
CA ILE A 38 0.93 6.99 -22.50
C ILE A 38 -0.39 6.24 -22.27
N PHE A 39 -1.06 5.82 -23.34
CA PHE A 39 -2.33 5.09 -23.28
C PHE A 39 -2.31 3.87 -22.33
N PHE A 40 -1.16 3.20 -22.22
CA PHE A 40 -0.98 2.02 -21.35
C PHE A 40 -0.53 2.33 -19.92
N ALA A 41 -0.33 3.60 -19.54
CA ALA A 41 0.09 3.99 -18.19
C ALA A 41 -0.84 3.47 -17.07
N PRO A 42 -2.19 3.44 -17.20
CA PRO A 42 -3.07 2.89 -16.18
C PRO A 42 -2.88 1.38 -15.99
N LEU A 43 -2.70 0.65 -17.09
CA LEU A 43 -2.47 -0.79 -17.05
C LEU A 43 -1.12 -1.11 -16.38
N LEU A 44 -0.09 -0.33 -16.69
CA LEU A 44 1.21 -0.43 -16.05
C LEU A 44 1.11 -0.17 -14.54
N ALA A 45 0.33 0.84 -14.14
CA ALA A 45 0.08 1.14 -12.73
C ALA A 45 -0.57 -0.04 -12.00
N ILE A 46 -1.62 -0.63 -12.56
CA ILE A 46 -2.29 -1.80 -11.96
C ILE A 46 -1.31 -2.95 -11.74
N ILE A 47 -0.51 -3.29 -12.76
CA ILE A 47 0.48 -4.38 -12.68
C ILE A 47 1.49 -4.10 -11.56
N LEU A 48 2.02 -2.88 -11.49
CA LEU A 48 2.99 -2.51 -10.46
C LEU A 48 2.40 -2.49 -9.06
N VAL A 49 1.14 -2.05 -8.91
CA VAL A 49 0.42 -2.09 -7.63
C VAL A 49 0.20 -3.53 -7.16
N ILE A 50 -0.18 -4.45 -8.07
CA ILE A 50 -0.33 -5.88 -7.73
C ILE A 50 1.00 -6.47 -7.25
N ILE A 51 2.09 -6.22 -7.98
CA ILE A 51 3.43 -6.71 -7.61
C ILE A 51 3.86 -6.14 -6.26
N ALA A 52 3.69 -4.84 -6.05
CA ALA A 52 4.06 -4.19 -4.80
C ALA A 52 3.22 -4.70 -3.60
N SER A 53 1.93 -4.95 -3.80
CA SER A 53 1.04 -5.49 -2.77
C SER A 53 1.37 -6.94 -2.42
N ALA A 54 1.75 -7.74 -3.42
CA ALA A 54 2.22 -9.11 -3.23
C ALA A 54 3.53 -9.14 -2.43
N LEU A 55 4.49 -8.28 -2.78
CA LEU A 55 5.75 -8.11 -2.04
C LEU A 55 5.51 -7.70 -0.58
N LEU A 56 4.61 -6.73 -0.36
CA LEU A 56 4.28 -6.28 1.00
C LEU A 56 3.63 -7.39 1.83
N SER A 57 2.76 -8.20 1.22
CA SER A 57 2.11 -9.36 1.87
C SER A 57 3.10 -10.47 2.22
N PHE A 58 4.25 -10.53 1.54
CA PHE A 58 5.25 -11.56 1.80
C PHE A 58 5.91 -11.41 3.17
N ILE A 59 6.03 -10.17 3.68
CA ILE A 59 6.63 -9.87 4.99
C ILE A 59 5.89 -10.55 6.16
N PRO A 60 4.58 -10.34 6.37
CA PRO A 60 3.84 -11.00 7.46
C PRO A 60 3.79 -12.52 7.26
N ILE A 61 3.76 -13.01 6.01
CA ILE A 61 3.81 -14.44 5.70
C ILE A 61 5.13 -15.07 6.14
N ILE A 62 6.28 -14.46 5.82
CA ILE A 62 7.60 -14.94 6.28
C ILE A 62 7.64 -14.93 7.81
N LEU A 63 7.23 -13.83 8.44
CA LEU A 63 7.25 -13.72 9.91
C LEU A 63 6.40 -14.82 10.57
N LYS A 64 5.25 -15.16 9.97
CA LYS A 64 4.42 -16.28 10.41
C LYS A 64 5.15 -17.62 10.27
N LEU A 65 5.74 -17.90 9.11
CA LEU A 65 6.40 -19.18 8.82
C LEU A 65 7.65 -19.42 9.68
N TYR A 66 8.46 -18.39 9.91
CA TYR A 66 9.75 -18.53 10.60
C TYR A 66 9.72 -18.19 12.09
N ARG A 67 8.83 -17.29 12.52
CA ARG A 67 8.77 -16.81 13.92
C ARG A 67 7.49 -17.23 14.64
N GLY A 68 6.56 -17.93 13.97
CA GLY A 68 5.26 -18.26 14.53
C GLY A 68 4.42 -17.01 14.88
N ALA A 69 4.76 -15.86 14.30
CA ALA A 69 4.09 -14.61 14.59
C ALA A 69 2.65 -14.60 14.03
N SER A 70 1.73 -13.94 14.72
CA SER A 70 0.38 -13.74 14.22
C SER A 70 0.41 -12.91 12.92
N GLU A 71 -0.13 -13.47 11.84
CA GLU A 71 -0.25 -12.79 10.55
C GLU A 71 -1.10 -11.52 10.66
N LEU A 72 -2.13 -11.57 11.50
CA LEU A 72 -3.02 -10.44 11.77
C LEU A 72 -2.26 -9.29 12.41
N LEU A 73 -1.48 -9.56 13.46
CA LEU A 73 -0.72 -8.52 14.15
C LEU A 73 0.41 -7.97 13.26
N THR A 74 1.15 -8.84 12.58
CA THR A 74 2.29 -8.42 11.75
C THR A 74 1.86 -7.62 10.53
N SER A 75 0.76 -7.99 9.87
CA SER A 75 0.20 -7.21 8.76
C SER A 75 -0.37 -5.86 9.20
N PHE A 76 -1.04 -5.80 10.37
CA PHE A 76 -1.50 -4.54 10.96
C PHE A 76 -0.33 -3.60 11.27
N LEU A 77 0.71 -4.09 11.96
CA LEU A 77 1.89 -3.29 12.31
C LEU A 77 2.65 -2.82 11.06
N LEU A 78 2.74 -3.68 10.04
CA LEU A 78 3.36 -3.32 8.77
C LEU A 78 2.61 -2.17 8.08
N SER A 79 1.28 -2.24 8.03
CA SER A 79 0.45 -1.15 7.50
C SER A 79 0.60 0.13 8.32
N ALA A 80 0.52 0.03 9.64
CA ALA A 80 0.68 1.17 10.55
C ALA A 80 2.06 1.85 10.44
N ALA A 81 3.11 1.09 10.11
CA ALA A 81 4.44 1.65 9.83
C ALA A 81 4.57 2.23 8.41
N LEU A 82 3.86 1.64 7.45
CA LEU A 82 3.96 2.03 6.04
C LEU A 82 3.26 3.36 5.74
N ILE A 83 2.09 3.60 6.33
CA ILE A 83 1.31 4.84 6.12
C ILE A 83 2.12 6.10 6.46
N PRO A 84 2.70 6.26 7.68
CA PRO A 84 3.47 7.47 8.00
C PRO A 84 4.75 7.60 7.15
N LEU A 85 5.31 6.50 6.65
CA LEU A 85 6.44 6.52 5.73
C LEU A 85 6.02 7.05 4.35
N ILE A 86 4.85 6.65 3.86
CA ILE A 86 4.25 7.18 2.63
C ILE A 86 3.92 8.66 2.80
N ASP A 87 3.32 9.06 3.93
CA ASP A 87 2.99 10.45 4.21
C ASP A 87 4.24 11.33 4.23
N TRP A 88 5.32 10.84 4.86
CA TRP A 88 6.63 11.49 4.82
C TRP A 88 7.17 11.62 3.39
N ALA A 89 7.05 10.55 2.58
CA ALA A 89 7.51 10.55 1.19
C ALA A 89 6.74 11.56 0.33
N ILE A 90 5.43 11.72 0.55
CA ILE A 90 4.61 12.72 -0.13
C ILE A 90 4.99 14.13 0.35
N ALA A 91 5.15 14.32 1.66
CA ALA A 91 5.39 15.63 2.26
C ALA A 91 6.78 16.23 1.95
N ILE A 92 7.79 15.40 1.73
CA ILE A 92 9.18 15.86 1.55
C ILE A 92 9.71 15.61 0.13
N PRO A 93 10.09 14.38 -0.27
CA PRO A 93 10.76 14.17 -1.56
C PRO A 93 9.83 14.33 -2.77
N LEU A 94 8.54 13.98 -2.64
CA LEU A 94 7.59 14.00 -3.75
C LEU A 94 6.72 15.26 -3.78
N ARG A 95 6.97 16.21 -2.87
CA ARG A 95 6.22 17.46 -2.77
C ARG A 95 6.42 18.31 -4.01
N ASN A 96 5.32 18.73 -4.64
CA ASN A 96 5.37 19.73 -5.70
C ASN A 96 5.72 21.11 -5.10
N LYS A 97 6.90 21.64 -5.43
CA LYS A 97 7.38 22.94 -4.90
C LYS A 97 6.66 24.16 -5.49
N GLY A 98 5.80 23.97 -6.51
CA GLY A 98 5.06 25.04 -7.18
C GLY A 98 3.67 25.35 -6.60
N GLN A 99 3.17 24.54 -5.66
CA GLN A 99 1.85 24.73 -5.04
C GLN A 99 1.94 24.69 -3.52
N ASN A 100 1.03 25.40 -2.83
CA ASN A 100 1.04 25.57 -1.37
C ASN A 100 0.42 24.38 -0.61
N LEU A 101 -0.02 23.33 -1.33
CA LEU A 101 -0.63 22.13 -0.76
C LEU A 101 0.44 21.07 -0.54
N LEU A 102 0.33 20.33 0.57
CA LEU A 102 1.16 19.16 0.87
C LEU A 102 0.69 17.96 0.01
N ALA A 103 0.88 18.04 -1.31
CA ALA A 103 0.42 17.04 -2.27
C ALA A 103 1.46 16.76 -3.37
N THR A 104 1.41 15.53 -3.89
CA THR A 104 2.07 15.12 -5.13
C THR A 104 1.45 15.86 -6.33
N SER A 105 2.22 16.07 -7.40
CA SER A 105 1.79 16.80 -8.60
C SER A 105 0.45 16.28 -9.17
N PRO A 106 -0.41 17.17 -9.72
CA PRO A 106 -1.68 16.78 -10.31
C PRO A 106 -1.50 15.76 -11.45
N ILE A 107 -2.48 14.87 -11.59
CA ILE A 107 -2.50 13.81 -12.60
C ILE A 107 -2.92 14.35 -13.98
N LEU A 108 -3.53 15.54 -14.02
CA LEU A 108 -3.89 16.30 -15.22
C LEU A 108 -3.58 17.78 -14.96
N ALA A 109 -2.84 18.40 -15.88
CA ALA A 109 -2.71 19.85 -15.99
C ALA A 109 -3.73 20.39 -16.98
#